data_AF-A0A4R6SCA7-F1
#
_entry.id   AF-A0A4R6SCA7-F1
#
_cell.length_a   1.000
_cell.length_b   1.000
_cell.length_c   1.000
_cell.angle_alpha   90.00
_cell.angle_beta   90.00
_cell.angle_gamma   90.00
#
_symmetry.space_group_name_H-M   'P 1'
#
loop_
_entity.id
_entity.type
_entity.pdbx_description
1 polymer ?
#
loop_
_entity_poly.entity_id
_entity_poly.type
_entity_poly.pdbx_seq_one_letter_code
_entity_poly.pdbx_strand_id
1 'polypeptide(L)'
;MTEEDPKQLTAMTRRPLEVWLAMGVNAGAALVFLLVAIVRQITEGGSGLLPVPIYLLVLAVVAVALLIWRPRNVQLLFGIAAVLPVLLHLLVVMGNQVWWLRTLSGVLAAAYLYSVVLVNTKPARMHLAGRA
;
A
#
# COMPACT_ATOMS: atom_id res chain seq x y z
N MET A 1 35.83 -10.86 -24.71
CA MET A 1 34.64 -10.23 -25.31
C MET A 1 33.49 -11.15 -24.97
N THR A 2 32.94 -10.98 -23.77
CA THR A 2 31.86 -11.80 -23.23
C THR A 2 30.55 -11.39 -23.90
N GLU A 3 29.92 -12.35 -24.56
CA GLU A 3 28.62 -12.25 -25.20
C GLU A 3 27.57 -12.00 -24.10
N GLU A 4 27.24 -10.73 -23.86
CA GLU A 4 26.17 -10.38 -22.92
C GLU A 4 24.83 -10.77 -23.54
N ASP A 5 24.20 -11.80 -22.96
CA ASP A 5 22.88 -12.29 -23.35
C ASP A 5 21.85 -11.13 -23.31
N PRO A 6 21.13 -10.83 -24.41
CA PRO A 6 20.14 -9.75 -24.46
C PRO A 6 19.00 -9.90 -23.44
N LYS A 7 18.80 -11.09 -22.87
CA LYS A 7 17.89 -11.30 -21.73
C LYS A 7 18.38 -10.62 -20.45
N GLN A 8 19.69 -10.43 -20.27
CA GLN A 8 20.24 -9.72 -19.12
C GLN A 8 20.05 -8.21 -19.25
N LEU A 9 20.15 -7.64 -20.45
CA LEU A 9 19.88 -6.22 -20.71
C LEU A 9 18.42 -5.81 -20.39
N THR A 10 17.46 -6.70 -20.63
CA THR A 10 16.03 -6.44 -20.34
C THR A 10 15.66 -6.61 -18.86
N ALA A 11 16.46 -7.34 -18.08
CA ALA A 11 16.26 -7.51 -16.65
C ALA A 11 16.72 -6.29 -15.83
N MET A 12 17.76 -5.57 -16.28
CA MET A 12 18.36 -4.45 -15.52
C MET A 12 17.50 -3.17 -15.46
N THR A 13 16.47 -3.04 -16.31
CA THR A 13 15.66 -1.80 -16.41
C THR A 13 14.25 -1.92 -15.84
N ARG A 14 13.78 -3.12 -15.47
CA ARG A 14 12.43 -3.29 -14.92
C ARG A 14 12.46 -3.11 -13.40
N ARG A 15 11.63 -2.20 -12.90
CA ARG A 15 11.29 -2.11 -11.47
C ARG A 15 10.89 -3.52 -10.97
N PRO A 16 11.41 -3.99 -9.81
CA PRO A 16 11.05 -5.29 -9.27
C PRO A 16 9.55 -5.41 -9.09
N LEU A 17 9.02 -6.61 -9.35
CA LEU A 17 7.59 -6.89 -9.25
C LEU A 17 7.05 -6.59 -7.85
N GLU A 18 7.87 -6.78 -6.82
CA GLU A 18 7.53 -6.55 -5.42
C GLU A 18 7.21 -5.07 -5.15
N VAL A 19 7.91 -4.14 -5.81
CA VAL A 19 7.64 -2.69 -5.68
C VAL A 19 6.32 -2.34 -6.36
N TRP A 20 6.06 -2.90 -7.54
CA TRP A 20 4.79 -2.73 -8.24
C TRP A 20 3.61 -3.31 -7.45
N LEU A 21 3.78 -4.51 -6.91
CA LEU A 21 2.79 -5.15 -6.05
C LEU A 21 2.56 -4.33 -4.78
N ALA A 22 3.61 -3.81 -4.13
CA ALA A 22 3.45 -2.96 -2.96
C ALA A 22 2.65 -1.68 -3.29
N MET A 23 2.95 -1.01 -4.41
CA MET A 23 2.18 0.14 -4.87
C MET A 23 0.71 -0.22 -5.15
N GLY A 24 0.48 -1.30 -5.90
CA GLY A 24 -0.86 -1.74 -6.28
C GLY A 24 -1.70 -2.20 -5.10
N VAL A 25 -1.12 -2.93 -4.15
CA VAL A 25 -1.80 -3.39 -2.93
C VAL A 25 -2.17 -2.19 -2.05
N ASN A 26 -1.25 -1.25 -1.86
CA ASN A 26 -1.46 -0.11 -0.97
C ASN A 26 -2.52 0.86 -1.54
N ALA A 27 -2.42 1.20 -2.83
CA ALA A 27 -3.41 2.01 -3.54
C ALA A 27 -4.75 1.30 -3.67
N GLY A 28 -4.74 0.01 -4.05
CA GLY A 28 -5.94 -0.81 -4.21
C GLY A 28 -6.72 -0.95 -2.90
N ALA A 29 -6.05 -1.21 -1.78
CA ALA A 29 -6.69 -1.30 -0.47
C ALA A 29 -7.40 0.00 -0.08
N ALA A 30 -6.75 1.15 -0.29
CA ALA A 30 -7.35 2.46 -0.01
C ALA A 30 -8.57 2.72 -0.89
N LEU A 31 -8.48 2.41 -2.19
CA LEU A 31 -9.58 2.60 -3.14
C LEU A 31 -10.77 1.70 -2.80
N VAL A 32 -10.53 0.42 -2.47
CA VAL A 32 -11.60 -0.50 -2.05
C VAL A 32 -12.32 0.05 -0.83
N PHE A 33 -11.59 0.51 0.18
CA PHE A 33 -12.22 1.05 1.39
C PHE A 33 -13.01 2.34 1.13
N LEU A 34 -12.47 3.23 0.30
CA LEU A 34 -13.15 4.44 -0.12
C LEU A 34 -14.45 4.14 -0.89
N LEU A 35 -14.41 3.19 -1.82
CA LEU A 35 -15.61 2.77 -2.56
C LEU A 35 -16.68 2.22 -1.62
N VAL A 36 -16.29 1.39 -0.65
CA VAL A 36 -17.23 0.88 0.37
C VAL A 36 -17.83 2.04 1.17
N ALA A 37 -17.04 3.02 1.58
CA ALA A 37 -17.54 4.16 2.31
C ALA A 37 -18.49 5.04 1.48
N ILE A 38 -18.20 5.25 0.19
CA ILE A 38 -19.08 5.97 -0.73
C ILE A 38 -20.41 5.22 -0.90
N VAL A 39 -20.37 3.91 -1.12
CA VAL A 39 -21.59 3.09 -1.25
C VAL A 39 -22.43 3.16 0.02
N ARG A 40 -21.81 3.06 1.21
CA ARG A 40 -22.52 3.21 2.49
C ARG A 40 -23.10 4.60 2.68
N GLN A 41 -22.35 5.65 2.35
CA GLN A 41 -22.82 7.04 2.40
C GLN A 41 -24.08 7.25 1.53
N ILE A 42 -24.13 6.63 0.35
CA ILE A 42 -25.26 6.72 -0.58
C ILE A 42 -26.46 5.90 -0.07
N THR A 43 -26.23 4.72 0.50
CA THR A 43 -27.28 3.74 0.84
C THR A 43 -27.85 3.90 2.25
N GLU A 44 -27.00 4.23 3.22
CA GLU A 44 -27.37 4.39 4.63
C GLU A 44 -27.66 5.86 4.99
N GLY A 45 -27.16 6.80 4.20
CA GLY A 45 -27.23 8.24 4.49
C GLY A 45 -26.33 8.68 5.66
N GLY A 46 -26.42 9.97 6.03
CA GLY A 46 -25.66 10.57 7.13
C GLY A 46 -24.33 11.18 6.69
N SER A 47 -23.81 12.19 7.40
CA SER A 47 -22.51 12.82 7.14
C SER A 47 -21.46 12.28 8.13
N GLY A 48 -20.37 11.69 7.63
CA GLY A 48 -19.28 11.24 8.50
C GLY A 48 -18.58 9.95 8.11
N LEU A 49 -19.01 9.26 7.05
CA LEU A 49 -18.38 7.99 6.63
C LEU A 49 -17.12 8.19 5.78
N LEU A 50 -16.95 9.36 5.17
CA LEU A 50 -15.87 9.66 4.22
C LEU A 50 -14.53 10.13 4.81
N PRO A 51 -14.45 10.84 5.96
CA PRO A 51 -13.17 11.37 6.45
C PRO A 51 -12.08 10.30 6.63
N VAL A 52 -12.39 9.18 7.29
CA VAL A 52 -11.42 8.10 7.53
C VAL A 52 -10.90 7.48 6.21
N PRO A 53 -11.76 7.06 5.26
CA PRO A 53 -11.31 6.60 3.96
C PRO A 53 -10.49 7.62 3.16
N ILE A 54 -10.82 8.91 3.26
CA ILE A 54 -10.04 9.97 2.60
C ILE A 54 -8.64 10.05 3.21
N TYR A 55 -8.50 10.00 4.54
CA TYR A 55 -7.18 9.96 5.18
C TYR A 55 -6.37 8.73 4.77
N LEU A 56 -7.01 7.57 4.67
CA LEU A 56 -6.38 6.34 4.17
C LEU A 56 -5.91 6.49 2.72
N LEU A 57 -6.71 7.11 1.86
CA LEU A 57 -6.32 7.41 0.47
C LEU A 57 -5.10 8.32 0.42
N VAL A 58 -5.08 9.39 1.22
CA VAL A 58 -3.93 10.32 1.29
C VAL A 58 -2.67 9.58 1.72
N LEU A 59 -2.76 8.74 2.77
CA LEU A 59 -1.63 7.93 3.23
C LEU A 59 -1.13 6.96 2.15
N ALA A 60 -2.04 6.34 1.39
CA ALA A 60 -1.67 5.45 0.29
C ALA A 60 -0.98 6.20 -0.85
N VAL A 61 -1.47 7.40 -1.23
CA VAL A 61 -0.82 8.26 -2.22
C VAL A 61 0.58 8.65 -1.78
N VAL A 62 0.75 9.03 -0.51
CA VAL A 62 2.06 9.34 0.08
C VAL A 62 2.99 8.12 0.01
N ALA A 63 2.51 6.94 0.41
CA ALA A 63 3.29 5.70 0.35
C ALA A 63 3.75 5.37 -1.07
N VAL A 64 2.86 5.48 -2.05
CA VAL A 64 3.17 5.27 -3.47
C VAL A 64 4.18 6.32 -3.96
N ALA A 65 4.01 7.59 -3.62
CA ALA A 65 4.92 8.65 -4.00
C ALA A 65 6.35 8.42 -3.45
N LEU A 66 6.47 7.95 -2.21
CA LEU A 66 7.76 7.58 -1.61
C LEU A 66 8.48 6.49 -2.40
N LEU A 67 7.76 5.47 -2.88
CA LEU A 67 8.34 4.41 -3.72
C LEU A 67 8.76 4.91 -5.10
N ILE A 68 8.09 5.93 -5.64
CA ILE A 68 8.44 6.54 -6.93
C ILE A 68 9.67 7.45 -6.79
N TRP A 69 9.69 8.32 -5.77
CA TRP A 69 10.76 9.31 -5.56
C TRP A 69 12.03 8.72 -4.95
N ARG A 70 11.91 7.60 -4.23
CA ARG A 70 13.03 6.84 -3.65
C ARG A 70 14.00 7.69 -2.81
N PRO A 71 13.52 8.43 -1.78
CA PRO A 71 14.39 9.14 -0.87
C PRO A 71 15.35 8.18 -0.14
N ARG A 72 16.44 8.71 0.43
CA ARG A 72 17.50 7.91 1.09
C ARG A 72 16.98 6.90 2.11
N ASN A 73 15.91 7.22 2.82
CA ASN A 73 15.29 6.36 3.84
C ASN A 73 13.91 5.81 3.40
N VAL A 74 13.71 5.56 2.11
CA VAL A 74 12.41 5.16 1.53
C VAL A 74 11.74 3.99 2.25
N GLN A 75 12.48 2.98 2.70
CA GLN A 75 11.92 1.81 3.39
C GLN A 75 11.27 2.19 4.73
N LEU A 76 11.94 3.04 5.51
CA LEU A 76 11.41 3.52 6.79
C LEU A 76 10.19 4.41 6.57
N LEU A 77 10.29 5.38 5.65
CA LEU A 77 9.20 6.30 5.36
C LEU A 77 7.97 5.57 4.81
N PHE A 78 8.18 4.62 3.89
CA PHE A 78 7.12 3.77 3.38
C PHE A 78 6.50 2.91 4.49
N GLY A 79 7.34 2.30 5.33
CA GLY A 79 6.88 1.52 6.48
C GLY A 79 5.96 2.32 7.40
N ILE A 80 6.36 3.54 7.76
CA ILE A 80 5.52 4.45 8.57
C ILE A 80 4.20 4.76 7.84
N ALA A 81 4.28 5.18 6.58
CA ALA A 81 3.11 5.54 5.78
C ALA A 81 2.14 4.36 5.56
N ALA A 82 2.63 3.12 5.51
CA ALA A 82 1.83 1.91 5.35
C ALA A 82 1.32 1.33 6.68
N VAL A 83 2.02 1.54 7.79
CA VAL A 83 1.59 1.08 9.12
C VAL A 83 0.48 1.97 9.70
N LEU A 84 0.46 3.28 9.42
CA LEU A 84 -0.63 4.15 9.87
C LEU A 84 -2.03 3.67 9.39
N PRO A 85 -2.22 3.30 8.11
CA PRO A 85 -3.43 2.64 7.64
C PRO A 85 -3.81 1.36 8.38
N VAL A 86 -2.83 0.53 8.75
CA VAL A 86 -3.06 -0.68 9.54
C VAL A 86 -3.72 -0.32 10.87
N LEU A 87 -3.16 0.66 11.59
CA LEU A 87 -3.70 1.12 12.87
C LEU A 87 -5.12 1.67 12.72
N LEU A 88 -5.37 2.47 11.68
CA LEU A 88 -6.71 3.00 11.39
C LEU A 88 -7.72 1.88 11.10
N HIS A 89 -7.35 0.86 10.32
CA HIS A 89 -8.22 -0.29 10.10
C HIS A 89 -8.44 -1.10 11.38
N LEU A 90 -7.44 -1.25 12.25
CA LEU A 90 -7.62 -1.90 13.55
C LEU A 90 -8.62 -1.12 14.44
N LEU A 91 -8.63 0.21 14.39
CA LEU A 91 -9.67 1.00 15.07
C LEU A 91 -11.08 0.68 14.54
N VAL A 92 -11.23 0.49 13.22
CA VAL A 92 -12.51 0.06 12.62
C VAL A 92 -12.88 -1.35 13.06
N VAL A 93 -11.91 -2.26 13.13
CA VAL A 93 -12.09 -3.64 13.61
C VAL A 93 -12.50 -3.69 15.07
N MET A 94 -11.98 -2.80 15.91
CA MET A 94 -12.30 -2.74 17.34
C MET A 94 -13.57 -1.93 17.65
N GLY A 95 -13.98 -1.05 16.74
CA GLY A 95 -15.18 -0.23 16.89
C GLY A 95 -16.48 -1.03 16.84
N ASN A 96 -17.58 -0.37 17.22
CA ASN A 96 -18.93 -0.92 17.12
C ASN A 96 -19.47 -0.84 15.69
N GLN A 97 -18.91 -1.66 14.80
CA GLN A 97 -19.27 -1.74 13.39
C GLN A 97 -19.93 -3.08 13.06
N VAL A 98 -20.67 -3.13 11.96
CA VAL A 98 -21.20 -4.37 11.39
C VAL A 98 -20.08 -5.37 11.10
N TRP A 99 -20.35 -6.66 11.36
CA TRP A 99 -19.32 -7.70 11.36
C TRP A 99 -18.52 -7.78 10.05
N TRP A 100 -19.19 -7.64 8.90
CA TRP A 100 -18.53 -7.73 7.59
C TRP A 100 -17.53 -6.59 7.35
N LEU A 101 -17.80 -5.40 7.89
CA LEU A 101 -16.90 -4.24 7.77
C LEU A 101 -15.63 -4.43 8.61
N ARG A 102 -15.77 -5.10 9.77
CA ARG A 102 -14.65 -5.50 10.61
C ARG A 102 -13.78 -6.52 9.87
N THR A 103 -14.40 -7.54 9.27
CA THR A 103 -13.69 -8.53 8.45
C THR A 103 -12.94 -7.88 7.29
N LEU A 104 -13.62 -7.03 6.51
CA LEU A 104 -13.02 -6.29 5.41
C LEU A 104 -11.82 -5.45 5.89
N SER A 105 -11.98 -4.70 6.98
CA SER A 105 -10.91 -3.86 7.53
C SER A 105 -9.72 -4.69 8.00
N GLY A 106 -9.95 -5.87 8.60
CA GLY A 106 -8.87 -6.79 8.96
C GLY A 106 -8.09 -7.30 7.74
N VAL A 107 -8.79 -7.64 6.65
CA VAL A 107 -8.16 -8.05 5.39
C VAL A 107 -7.34 -6.90 4.79
N LEU A 108 -7.89 -5.69 4.76
CA LEU A 108 -7.18 -4.50 4.25
C LEU A 108 -5.96 -4.16 5.12
N ALA A 109 -6.06 -4.28 6.44
CA ALA A 109 -4.92 -4.14 7.34
C ALA A 109 -3.80 -5.14 7.02
N ALA A 110 -4.14 -6.41 6.79
CA ALA A 110 -3.18 -7.43 6.38
C ALA A 110 -2.54 -7.10 5.02
N ALA A 111 -3.31 -6.55 4.08
CA ALA A 111 -2.80 -6.10 2.78
C ALA A 111 -1.76 -4.97 2.93
N TYR A 112 -2.02 -3.97 3.77
CA TYR A 112 -1.04 -2.93 4.07
C TYR A 112 0.24 -3.49 4.70
N LEU A 113 0.14 -4.39 5.68
CA LEU A 113 1.30 -5.06 6.26
C LEU A 113 2.08 -5.86 5.23
N TYR A 114 1.39 -6.59 4.35
CA TYR A 114 2.03 -7.33 3.27
C TYR A 114 2.81 -6.43 2.32
N SER A 115 2.31 -5.22 2.03
CA SER A 115 3.05 -4.23 1.23
C SER A 115 4.39 -3.82 1.88
N VAL A 116 4.44 -3.74 3.21
CA VAL A 116 5.70 -3.49 3.96
C VAL A 116 6.65 -4.66 3.80
N VAL A 117 6.16 -5.89 3.91
CA VAL A 117 6.97 -7.10 3.70
C VAL A 117 7.58 -7.11 2.29
N LEU A 118 6.78 -6.82 1.26
CA LEU A 118 7.22 -6.76 -0.13
C LEU A 118 8.38 -5.77 -0.34
N VAL A 119 8.29 -4.57 0.23
CA VAL A 119 9.33 -3.53 0.14
C VAL A 119 10.61 -3.92 0.89
N ASN A 120 10.52 -4.83 1.87
CA ASN A 120 11.65 -5.35 2.63
C ASN A 120 12.26 -6.64 2.06
N THR A 121 11.74 -7.18 0.96
CA THR A 121 12.37 -8.32 0.26
C THR A 121 13.72 -7.94 -0.34
N LYS A 122 14.61 -8.92 -0.55
CA LYS A 122 15.97 -8.67 -1.10
C LYS A 122 15.95 -7.92 -2.45
N PRO A 123 15.12 -8.28 -3.45
CA PRO A 123 15.08 -7.57 -4.73
C PRO A 123 14.62 -6.11 -4.58
N ALA A 124 13.54 -5.89 -3.82
CA ALA A 124 13.02 -4.55 -3.56
C ALA A 124 14.05 -3.69 -2.80
N ARG A 125 14.72 -4.26 -1.80
CA ARG A 125 15.74 -3.55 -1.01
C ARG A 125 16.94 -3.13 -1.85
N MET A 126 17.46 -4.02 -2.71
CA MET A 126 18.57 -3.70 -3.60
C MET A 126 18.17 -2.62 -4.62
N HIS A 127 16.97 -2.75 -5.21
CA HIS A 127 16.45 -1.74 -6.12
C HIS A 127 16.33 -0.39 -5.43
N LEU A 128 15.61 -0.30 -4.31
CA LEU A 128 15.37 0.97 -3.61
C LEU A 128 16.65 1.61 -3.09
N ALA A 129 17.66 0.82 -2.69
CA ALA A 129 18.97 1.30 -2.27
C ALA A 129 19.87 1.78 -3.43
N GLY A 130 19.44 1.64 -4.69
CA GLY A 130 20.23 2.01 -5.88
C GLY A 130 21.38 1.05 -6.17
N ARG A 131 21.25 -0.22 -5.75
CA ARG A 131 22.25 -1.29 -5.91
C ARG A 131 21.77 -2.41 -6.83
N ALA A 132 20.82 -2.12 -7.72
CA ALA A 132 20.25 -3.04 -8.70
C ALA A 132 20.66 -2.61 -10.10
#